data_AF-A0A810DV17-F1
#
_entry.id   AF-A0A810DV17-F1
#
_cell.length_a   1.000
_cell.length_b   1.000
_cell.length_c   1.000
_cell.angle_alpha   90.00
_cell.angle_beta   90.00
_cell.angle_gamma   90.00
#
_symmetry.space_group_name_H-M   'P 1'
#
loop_
_entity.id
_entity.type
_entity.pdbx_description
1 polymer ?
#
loop_
_entity_poly.entity_id
_entity_poly.type
_entity_poly.pdbx_seq_one_letter_code
_entity_poly.pdbx_strand_id
1 'polypeptide(L)' 'MMHGINYPDETGKSDLETRLWRAKMEHGIIRFIRPEECTLVRKTGKGVAKSFTTANMQSVDTLYAELFGEEERR' A
#
# COMPACT_ATOMS: atom_id res chain seq x y z
N MET A 1 -4.36 17.44 -2.11
CA MET A 1 -3.16 16.59 -2.20
C MET A 1 -3.54 15.13 -1.99
N MET A 2 -2.76 14.20 -2.53
CA MET A 2 -2.89 12.78 -2.21
C MET A 2 -2.46 12.55 -0.74
N HIS A 3 -3.28 11.83 0.02
CA HIS A 3 -2.99 11.45 1.41
C HIS A 3 -2.47 10.00 1.46
N GLY A 4 -3.19 9.09 0.81
CA GLY A 4 -2.83 7.66 0.77
C GLY A 4 -3.78 6.84 -0.09
N ILE A 5 -3.54 5.54 -0.14
CA ILE A 5 -4.37 4.56 -0.87
C ILE A 5 -4.92 3.56 0.15
N ASN A 6 -6.18 3.18 0.00
CA ASN A 6 -6.83 2.09 0.72
C ASN A 6 -6.73 0.86 -0.15
N TYR A 7 -6.03 -0.15 0.34
CA TYR A 7 -5.94 -1.40 -0.37
C TYR A 7 -7.18 -2.28 -0.10
N PRO A 8 -7.61 -3.06 -1.11
CA PRO A 8 -8.75 -3.96 -0.99
C PRO A 8 -8.65 -5.00 0.15
N ASP A 9 -7.44 -5.48 0.41
CA ASP A 9 -7.12 -6.47 1.44
C ASP A 9 -7.15 -5.89 2.87
N GLU A 10 -6.78 -4.62 3.05
CA GLU A 10 -6.82 -3.93 4.34
C GLU A 10 -8.23 -3.46 4.73
N THR A 11 -9.07 -3.13 3.75
CA THR A 11 -10.41 -2.56 3.97
C THR A 11 -11.54 -3.57 3.83
N GLY A 12 -11.27 -4.77 3.29
CA GLY A 12 -12.27 -5.79 3.01
C GLY A 12 -13.22 -5.44 1.84
N LYS A 13 -12.94 -4.37 1.10
CA LYS A 13 -13.70 -3.94 -0.09
C LYS A 13 -12.94 -4.31 -1.35
N SER A 14 -13.64 -4.68 -2.43
CA SER A 14 -13.02 -5.04 -3.72
C SER A 14 -12.53 -3.85 -4.56
N ASP A 15 -12.53 -2.64 -4.01
CA ASP A 15 -12.22 -1.42 -4.72
C ASP A 15 -10.99 -0.76 -4.10
N LEU A 16 -10.06 -0.31 -4.92
CA LEU A 16 -8.91 0.49 -4.49
C LEU A 16 -9.37 1.94 -4.37
N GLU A 17 -9.23 2.53 -3.17
CA GLU A 17 -9.70 3.88 -2.89
C GLU A 17 -8.51 4.81 -2.62
N THR A 18 -8.39 5.93 -3.33
CA THR A 18 -7.40 6.96 -3.00
C THR A 18 -8.01 7.98 -2.05
N ARG A 19 -7.36 8.21 -0.91
CA ARG A 19 -7.67 9.30 0.03
C ARG A 19 -6.99 10.57 -0.45
N LEU A 20 -7.78 11.62 -0.60
CA LEU A 20 -7.35 12.98 -0.89
C LEU A 20 -7.64 13.86 0.31
N TRP A 21 -6.77 14.82 0.57
CA TRP A 21 -6.94 15.76 1.66
C TRP A 21 -6.48 17.17 1.27
N ARG A 22 -6.99 18.16 2.02
CA ARG A 22 -6.59 19.56 1.89
C ARG A 22 -5.42 19.83 2.83
N ALA A 23 -4.21 19.59 2.35
CA ALA A 23 -3.00 19.91 3.11
C ALA A 23 -2.95 21.42 3.41
N LYS A 24 -2.70 21.76 4.67
CA LYS A 24 -2.48 23.13 5.12
C LYS A 24 -1.09 23.20 5.75
N MET A 25 -0.28 24.14 5.28
CA MET A 25 1.01 24.47 5.89
C MET A 25 0.82 25.70 6.77
N GLU A 26 1.18 25.58 8.04
CA GLU A 26 1.14 26.67 9.01
C GLU A 26 2.52 26.81 9.63
N HIS A 27 3.15 27.98 9.46
CA HIS A 27 4.49 28.25 9.98
C HIS A 27 5.55 27.20 9.54
N GLY A 28 5.45 26.72 8.30
CA GLY A 28 6.35 25.70 7.75
C GLY A 28 6.04 24.26 8.16
N ILE A 29 5.01 24.03 8.99
CA ILE A 29 4.64 22.70 9.47
C ILE A 29 3.37 22.23 8.75
N ILE A 30 3.40 21.00 8.25
CA ILE A 30 2.21 20.28 7.75
C ILE A 30 1.81 19.25 8.80
N ARG A 31 0.58 19.36 9.30
CA ARG A 31 0.01 18.37 10.24
C ARG A 31 -0.88 17.40 9.45
N PHE A 32 -0.42 16.17 9.32
CA PHE A 32 -1.20 15.12 8.66
C PHE A 32 -2.38 14.71 9.54
N ILE A 33 -3.58 14.77 8.97
CA ILE A 33 -4.80 14.22 9.60
C ILE A 33 -4.76 12.70 9.55
N ARG A 34 -5.53 12.06 10.42
CA ARG A 34 -5.64 10.61 10.41
C ARG A 34 -6.35 10.12 9.14
N PRO A 35 -6.10 8.88 8.71
CA PRO A 35 -6.76 8.30 7.53
C PRO A 35 -8.29 8.36 7.56
N GLU A 36 -8.90 8.17 8.73
CA GLU A 36 -10.35 8.23 8.97
C GLU A 36 -10.94 9.65 8.89
N GLU A 37 -10.11 10.68 9.02
CA GLU A 37 -10.52 12.09 8.94
C GLU A 37 -10.48 12.63 7.50
N CYS A 38 -10.00 11.83 6.54
CA CYS A 38 -9.98 12.20 5.13
C CYS A 38 -11.40 12.21 4.54
N THR A 39 -11.96 13.40 4.34
CA THR A 39 -13.32 13.58 3.80
C THR A 39 -13.45 13.28 2.30
N LEU A 40 -12.33 13.28 1.56
CA LEU A 40 -12.34 13.13 0.11
C LEU A 40 -11.74 11.77 -0.28
N VAL A 41 -12.57 10.74 -0.34
CA VAL A 41 -12.17 9.39 -0.77
C VAL A 41 -12.71 9.12 -2.17
N ARG A 42 -11.82 8.78 -3.11
CA ARG A 42 -12.18 8.45 -4.49
C ARG A 42 -11.86 7.00 -4.80
N LYS A 43 -12.81 6.27 -5.39
CA LYS A 43 -12.54 4.95 -5.97
C LYS A 43 -11.68 5.14 -7.22
N THR A 44 -10.46 4.60 -7.22
CA THR A 44 -9.45 4.83 -8.27
C THR A 44 -9.30 3.62 -9.20
N GLY A 45 -9.74 2.43 -8.78
CA GLY A 45 -9.81 1.25 -9.64
C GLY A 45 -10.48 0.07 -8.98
N LYS A 46 -10.84 -0.95 -9.78
CA LYS A 46 -11.21 -2.27 -9.28
C LYS A 46 -9.93 -3.01 -8.92
N GLY A 47 -9.76 -3.36 -7.66
CA GLY A 47 -8.59 -4.08 -7.18
C GLY A 47 -9.04 -5.40 -6.57
N VAL A 48 -8.61 -6.52 -7.13
CA VAL A 48 -8.83 -7.82 -6.48
C VAL A 48 -7.93 -7.87 -5.24
N ALA A 49 -8.50 -8.16 -4.07
CA ALA A 49 -7.72 -8.38 -2.86
C ALA A 49 -6.67 -9.47 -3.13
N LYS A 50 -5.41 -9.19 -2.82
CA LYS A 50 -4.34 -10.15 -3.05
C LYS A 50 -4.55 -11.33 -2.12
N SER A 51 -4.86 -12.49 -2.68
CA SER A 51 -4.97 -13.72 -1.90
C SER A 51 -3.57 -14.21 -1.55
N PHE A 52 -3.34 -14.54 -0.29
CA PHE A 52 -2.11 -15.21 0.13
C PHE A 52 -2.46 -16.64 0.57
N THR A 53 -1.88 -17.63 -0.10
CA THR A 53 -2.05 -19.06 0.14
C THR A 53 -0.67 -19.71 0.25
N THR A 54 -0.62 -20.95 0.75
CA THR A 54 0.64 -21.72 0.82
C THR A 54 1.33 -21.89 -0.53
N ALA A 55 0.63 -21.69 -1.65
CA ALA A 55 1.20 -21.74 -3.00
C ALA A 55 1.94 -20.46 -3.42
N ASN A 56 1.72 -19.32 -2.75
CA ASN A 56 2.36 -18.04 -3.11
C ASN A 56 3.11 -17.38 -1.95
N MET A 57 3.35 -18.13 -0.88
CA MET A 57 4.20 -17.76 0.23
C MET A 57 5.47 -18.63 0.19
N GLN A 58 6.62 -18.00 0.44
CA GLN A 58 7.89 -18.70 0.59
C GLN A 58 8.73 -18.06 1.69
N SER A 59 9.71 -18.80 2.23
CA SER A 59 10.64 -18.26 3.24
C SER A 59 11.59 -17.25 2.61
N VAL A 60 12.08 -16.34 3.46
CA VAL A 60 13.02 -15.29 3.05
C VAL A 60 14.31 -15.91 2.51
N ASP A 61 14.83 -16.96 3.15
CA ASP A 61 16.08 -17.62 2.74
C ASP A 61 15.97 -18.23 1.34
N THR A 62 14.85 -18.88 1.02
CA THR A 62 14.61 -19.48 -0.30
C THR A 62 14.50 -18.40 -1.38
N LEU A 63 13.70 -17.36 -1.14
CA LEU A 63 13.55 -16.25 -2.08
C LEU A 63 14.87 -15.51 -2.33
N TYR A 64 15.68 -15.32 -1.28
CA TYR A 64 16.98 -14.67 -1.38
C TYR A 64 17.94 -15.47 -2.26
N ALA A 65 18.00 -16.79 -2.07
CA ALA A 65 18.84 -17.67 -2.89
C ALA A 65 18.40 -17.66 -4.37
N GLU A 66 17.10 -17.64 -4.65
CA GLU A 66 16.56 -17.56 -6.03
C GLU A 66 16.91 -16.25 -6.73
N LEU A 67 16.82 -15.12 -6.03
CA LEU A 67 17.02 -13.80 -6.65
C LEU A 67 18.49 -13.38 -6.73
N PHE A 68 19.33 -13.78 -5.76
CA PHE A 68 20.68 -13.24 -5.59
C PHE A 68 21.77 -14.31 -5.49
N GLY A 69 21.42 -15.60 -5.40
CA GLY A 69 22.39 -16.69 -5.23
C GLY A 69 23.32 -16.93 -6.43
N GLU A 70 23.00 -16.38 -7.61
CA GLU A 70 23.89 -16.42 -8.77
C GLU A 70 24.98 -15.32 -8.75
N GLU A 71 24.76 -14.20 -8.05
CA GLU A 71 25.72 -13.10 -7.95
C GLU A 71 26.90 -13.44 -7.01
N GLU A 72 26.69 -14.27 -6.00
CA GLU A 72 27.77 -14.72 -5.10
C GLU A 72 28.71 -15.77 -5.72
N ARG A 73 28.35 -16.36 -6.88
CA ARG A 73 29.19 -17.33 -7.61
C ARG A 73 30.15 -16.70 -8.62
N ARG A 74 30.26 -15.37 -8.65
CA ARG A 74 31.14 -14.63 -9.58
C ARG A 74 32.16 -13.78 -8.83
#